data_AF-A0A922LGU1-F1
#
_entry.id   AF-A0A922LGU1-F1
#
_cell.length_a   1.000
_cell.length_b   1.000
_cell.length_c   1.000
_cell.angle_alpha   90.00
_cell.angle_beta   90.00
_cell.angle_gamma   90.00
#
_symmetry.space_group_name_H-M   'P 1'
#
loop_
_entity.id
_entity.type
_entity.pdbx_description
1 polymer ?
#
loop_
_entity_poly.entity_id
_entity_poly.type
_entity_poly.pdbx_seq_one_letter_code
_entity_poly.pdbx_strand_id
1 'polypeptide(L)'
;MVTGNQFCIWFCFICCTIVHLYSNYRAVKCLKLRTFNRTRFHLAIQQWFEQQFCHVLMSNNNSNNDDVNKISEYLLMNKSFPHVIWVNECEPILYKTDQPTIIMGCSLYKLPIEGQKLLPNLIRLCEKNNYILYCSNWECIQQGNSINPLTMYIVLFSESKPLDQLKAMLHVELITFIVKYPLKTILPHKILEEIIQARDYYEFLQSTINLVNQLWNPFMNSLQSNHDWNLDSFQFASDVWRLKRNE
;
A
#
# COMPACT_ATOMS: atom_id res chain seq x y z
N MET A 1 -12.60 -14.90 -55.41
CA MET A 1 -13.57 -15.30 -54.37
C MET A 1 -12.84 -16.11 -53.28
N VAL A 2 -12.27 -15.47 -52.27
CA VAL A 2 -11.97 -16.17 -50.98
C VAL A 2 -13.26 -16.19 -50.15
N THR A 3 -14.37 -16.49 -50.81
CA THR A 3 -15.74 -16.31 -50.32
C THR A 3 -16.46 -17.63 -50.53
N GLY A 4 -16.48 -18.45 -49.48
CA GLY A 4 -17.19 -19.71 -49.50
C GLY A 4 -17.06 -20.47 -48.19
N ASN A 5 -15.88 -20.43 -47.56
CA ASN A 5 -15.70 -21.08 -46.27
C ASN A 5 -15.71 -20.07 -45.12
N GLN A 6 -16.94 -19.73 -44.69
CA GLN A 6 -17.18 -18.83 -43.56
C GLN A 6 -16.47 -19.31 -42.28
N PHE A 7 -16.33 -20.62 -42.09
CA PHE A 7 -15.58 -21.19 -40.97
C PHE A 7 -14.09 -20.84 -41.04
N CYS A 8 -13.46 -20.92 -42.22
CA CYS A 8 -12.05 -20.53 -42.38
C CYS A 8 -11.84 -19.04 -42.11
N ILE A 9 -12.76 -18.18 -42.54
CA ILE A 9 -12.70 -16.73 -42.29
C ILE A 9 -12.80 -16.46 -40.78
N TRP A 10 -13.77 -17.06 -40.09
CA TRP A 10 -13.90 -16.92 -38.64
C TRP A 10 -12.71 -17.49 -37.87
N PHE A 11 -12.19 -18.64 -38.29
CA PHE A 11 -10.99 -19.23 -37.70
C PHE A 11 -9.78 -18.29 -37.84
N CYS A 12 -9.54 -17.78 -39.05
CA CYS A 12 -8.45 -16.84 -39.32
C CYS A 12 -8.62 -15.57 -38.47
N PHE A 13 -9.84 -15.02 -38.40
CA PHE A 13 -10.15 -13.87 -37.56
C PHE A 13 -9.84 -14.13 -36.07
N ILE A 14 -10.24 -15.28 -35.53
CA ILE A 14 -9.95 -15.65 -34.13
C ILE A 14 -8.45 -15.79 -33.92
N CYS A 15 -7.73 -16.49 -34.81
CA CYS A 15 -6.28 -16.63 -34.72
C CYS A 15 -5.56 -15.29 -34.75
N CYS A 16 -5.89 -14.42 -35.71
CA CYS A 16 -5.34 -13.06 -35.78
C CYS A 16 -5.64 -12.28 -34.50
N THR A 17 -6.87 -12.36 -33.98
CA THR A 17 -7.26 -11.68 -32.74
C THR A 17 -6.45 -12.16 -31.53
N ILE A 18 -6.24 -13.48 -31.38
CA ILE A 18 -5.42 -14.05 -30.31
C ILE A 18 -3.97 -13.57 -30.44
N VAL A 19 -3.40 -13.58 -31.65
CA VAL A 19 -2.04 -13.08 -31.91
C VAL A 19 -1.94 -11.60 -31.55
N HIS A 20 -2.88 -10.77 -31.99
CA HIS A 20 -2.91 -9.34 -31.65
C HIS A 20 -2.98 -9.12 -30.14
N LEU A 21 -3.85 -9.83 -29.43
CA LEU A 21 -3.99 -9.71 -27.99
C LEU A 21 -2.71 -10.15 -27.26
N TYR A 22 -2.10 -11.26 -27.69
CA TYR A 22 -0.84 -11.75 -27.12
C TYR A 22 0.33 -10.80 -27.38
N SER A 23 0.45 -10.24 -28.59
CA SER A 23 1.45 -9.23 -28.92
C SER A 23 1.28 -7.98 -28.07
N ASN A 24 0.05 -7.49 -27.89
CA ASN A 24 -0.23 -6.35 -27.02
C ASN A 24 0.10 -6.66 -25.55
N TYR A 25 -0.25 -7.87 -25.06
CA TYR A 25 0.10 -8.31 -23.72
C TYR A 25 1.62 -8.32 -23.50
N ARG A 26 2.39 -8.89 -24.43
CA ARG A 26 3.86 -8.89 -24.38
C ARG A 26 4.42 -7.47 -24.44
N ALA A 27 3.91 -6.62 -25.32
CA ALA A 27 4.35 -5.23 -25.45
C ALA A 27 4.19 -4.47 -24.13
N VAL A 28 3.04 -4.61 -23.46
CA VAL A 28 2.79 -4.00 -22.14
C VAL A 28 3.72 -4.61 -21.09
N LYS A 29 3.91 -5.93 -21.06
CA LYS A 29 4.79 -6.59 -20.10
C LYS A 29 6.27 -6.24 -20.25
N CYS A 30 6.71 -5.81 -21.43
CA CYS A 30 8.10 -5.39 -21.66
C CYS A 30 8.39 -3.95 -21.22
N LEU A 31 7.38 -3.16 -20.82
CA LEU A 31 7.58 -1.80 -20.37
C LEU A 31 8.20 -1.77 -18.96
N LYS A 32 9.42 -1.23 -18.85
CA LYS A 32 10.07 -0.96 -17.56
C LYS A 32 9.57 0.38 -17.00
N LEU A 33 8.39 0.38 -16.40
CA LEU A 33 7.83 1.56 -15.74
C LEU A 33 8.53 1.80 -14.40
N ARG A 34 9.15 2.97 -14.25
CA ARG A 34 9.92 3.37 -13.06
C ARG A 34 9.11 4.17 -12.05
N THR A 35 7.89 4.57 -12.40
CA THR A 35 7.01 5.36 -11.53
C THR A 35 6.04 4.46 -10.79
N PHE A 36 5.77 4.78 -9.52
CA PHE A 36 4.72 4.10 -8.77
C PHE A 36 3.34 4.56 -9.23
N ASN A 37 2.53 3.62 -9.72
CA ASN A 37 1.08 3.74 -9.63
C ASN A 37 0.62 3.03 -8.34
N ARG A 38 -0.69 3.04 -8.06
CA ARG A 38 -1.25 2.37 -6.88
C ARG A 38 -0.88 0.88 -6.83
N THR A 39 -0.95 0.18 -7.96
CA THR A 39 -0.70 -1.26 -8.03
C THR A 39 0.74 -1.67 -7.84
N ARG A 40 1.66 -1.01 -8.52
CA ARG A 40 3.10 -1.26 -8.35
C ARG A 40 3.54 -0.92 -6.93
N PHE A 41 3.03 0.17 -6.35
CA PHE A 41 3.33 0.49 -4.97
C PHE A 41 2.78 -0.55 -4.01
N HIS A 42 1.52 -0.95 -4.16
CA HIS A 42 0.89 -2.01 -3.37
C HIS A 42 1.72 -3.30 -3.39
N LEU A 43 2.05 -3.81 -4.58
CA LEU A 43 2.84 -5.04 -4.72
C LEU A 43 4.22 -4.93 -4.05
N ALA A 44 4.92 -3.82 -4.31
CA ALA A 44 6.27 -3.62 -3.78
C ALA A 44 6.28 -3.47 -2.26
N ILE A 45 5.34 -2.70 -1.70
CA ILE A 45 5.34 -2.41 -0.27
C ILE A 45 4.81 -3.58 0.56
N GLN A 46 3.79 -4.31 0.07
CA GLN A 46 3.32 -5.51 0.76
C GLN A 46 4.43 -6.56 0.83
N GLN A 47 5.16 -6.78 -0.26
CA GLN A 47 6.32 -7.66 -0.28
C GLN A 47 7.42 -7.18 0.68
N TRP A 48 7.65 -5.87 0.77
CA TRP A 48 8.62 -5.30 1.70
C TRP A 48 8.19 -5.48 3.16
N PHE A 49 6.91 -5.23 3.49
CA PHE A 49 6.37 -5.47 4.82
C PHE A 49 6.45 -6.93 5.24
N GLU A 50 6.11 -7.88 4.35
CA GLU A 50 6.30 -9.30 4.62
C GLU A 50 7.76 -9.62 4.98
N GLN A 51 8.72 -9.01 4.29
CA GLN A 51 10.14 -9.22 4.58
C GLN A 51 10.57 -8.63 5.92
N GLN A 52 10.04 -7.46 6.30
CA GLN A 52 10.32 -6.83 7.59
C GLN A 52 9.66 -7.59 8.75
N PHE A 53 8.38 -7.94 8.63
CA PHE A 53 7.60 -8.45 9.75
C PHE A 53 7.59 -9.98 9.85
N CYS A 54 7.64 -10.74 8.74
CA CYS A 54 7.53 -12.20 8.78
C CYS A 54 8.88 -12.91 8.96
N HIS A 55 10.00 -12.34 8.48
CA HIS A 55 11.31 -13.01 8.57
C HIS A 55 11.90 -13.03 9.99
N VAL A 56 11.50 -12.09 10.85
CA VAL A 56 11.95 -12.03 12.26
C VAL A 56 11.43 -13.22 13.08
N LEU A 57 10.32 -13.83 12.67
CA LEU A 57 9.73 -15.00 13.32
C LEU A 57 10.59 -16.26 13.17
N MET A 58 11.31 -16.41 12.05
CA MET A 58 12.23 -17.54 11.85
C MET A 58 13.53 -17.40 12.65
N SER A 59 13.96 -16.17 12.96
CA SER A 59 15.17 -15.93 13.75
C SER A 59 14.93 -16.08 15.25
N ASN A 60 13.78 -15.64 15.78
CA ASN A 60 13.47 -15.66 17.22
C ASN A 60 13.30 -17.08 17.79
N ASN A 61 12.87 -18.05 16.98
CA ASN A 61 12.72 -19.44 17.46
C ASN A 61 14.07 -20.13 17.77
N ASN A 62 15.20 -19.51 17.44
CA ASN A 62 16.55 -20.06 17.65
C ASN A 62 17.38 -19.31 18.71
N SER A 63 16.89 -18.24 19.33
CA SER A 63 17.66 -17.43 20.28
C SER A 63 17.01 -17.42 21.67
N ASN A 64 17.79 -17.78 22.70
CA ASN A 64 17.39 -17.70 24.10
C ASN A 64 17.00 -16.27 24.52
N ASN A 65 16.06 -16.21 25.47
CA ASN A 65 15.11 -15.11 25.77
C ASN A 65 15.64 -13.73 26.23
N ASP A 66 16.92 -13.38 26.06
CA ASP A 66 17.45 -12.12 26.61
C ASP A 66 17.66 -10.98 25.59
N ASP A 67 17.43 -11.21 24.28
CA ASP A 67 17.77 -10.24 23.21
C ASP A 67 16.56 -9.54 22.54
N VAL A 68 15.35 -9.60 23.12
CA VAL A 68 14.12 -9.02 22.53
C VAL A 68 14.24 -7.52 22.24
N ASN A 69 14.98 -6.78 23.08
CA ASN A 69 15.21 -5.34 22.89
C ASN A 69 16.27 -5.04 21.82
N LYS A 70 17.16 -5.98 21.49
CA LYS A 70 18.16 -5.86 20.43
C LYS A 70 17.60 -6.22 19.05
N ILE A 71 16.68 -7.20 18.98
CA ILE A 71 16.03 -7.63 17.73
C ILE A 71 15.21 -6.51 17.07
N SER A 72 14.66 -5.57 17.86
CA SER A 72 14.00 -4.36 17.34
C SER A 72 14.94 -3.47 16.53
N GLU A 73 16.24 -3.53 16.80
CA GLU A 73 17.30 -2.81 16.07
C GLU A 73 17.75 -3.56 14.82
N TYR A 74 17.69 -4.90 14.82
CA TYR A 74 18.00 -5.76 13.66
C TYR A 74 16.86 -5.86 12.63
N LEU A 75 15.61 -5.57 13.01
CA LEU A 75 14.46 -5.43 12.10
C LEU A 75 14.68 -4.43 10.97
N LEU A 76 15.69 -3.55 11.10
CA LEU A 76 15.98 -2.48 10.16
C LEU A 76 17.20 -2.75 9.25
N MET A 77 17.81 -3.93 9.33
CA MET A 77 19.02 -4.25 8.57
C MET A 77 18.76 -5.06 7.28
N ASN A 78 18.93 -4.37 6.15
CA ASN A 78 19.49 -4.88 4.89
C ASN A 78 18.63 -5.73 3.93
N LYS A 79 17.29 -5.70 3.99
CA LYS A 79 16.49 -6.18 2.85
C LYS A 79 16.15 -5.03 1.91
N SER A 80 16.65 -5.13 0.68
CA SER A 80 16.45 -4.12 -0.35
C SER A 80 14.99 -4.03 -0.75
N PHE A 81 14.54 -2.82 -1.05
CA PHE A 81 13.20 -2.62 -1.58
C PHE A 81 13.06 -3.35 -2.94
N PRO A 82 11.89 -3.94 -3.26
CA PRO A 82 11.72 -4.71 -4.49
C PRO A 82 12.12 -3.95 -5.76
N HIS A 83 12.77 -4.67 -6.67
CA HIS A 83 13.28 -4.11 -7.91
C HIS A 83 12.17 -3.80 -8.91
N VAL A 84 12.33 -2.72 -9.68
CA VAL A 84 11.37 -2.27 -10.70
C VAL A 84 10.96 -3.39 -11.66
N ILE A 85 11.93 -4.19 -12.11
CA ILE A 85 11.68 -5.30 -13.04
C ILE A 85 10.70 -6.31 -12.43
N TRP A 86 10.97 -6.77 -11.20
CA TRP A 86 10.12 -7.73 -10.52
C TRP A 86 8.69 -7.19 -10.33
N VAL A 87 8.56 -5.93 -9.90
CA VAL A 87 7.23 -5.33 -9.69
C VAL A 87 6.43 -5.22 -11.00
N ASN A 88 7.07 -4.84 -12.10
CA ASN A 88 6.42 -4.76 -13.41
C ASN A 88 5.99 -6.15 -13.93
N GLU A 89 6.79 -7.19 -13.67
CA GLU A 89 6.43 -8.57 -14.01
C GLU A 89 5.23 -9.06 -13.18
N CYS A 90 5.16 -8.69 -11.90
CA CYS A 90 4.06 -9.03 -11.00
C CYS A 90 2.78 -8.22 -11.23
N GLU A 91 2.83 -7.04 -11.87
CA GLU A 91 1.64 -6.20 -12.09
C GLU A 91 0.57 -6.93 -12.92
N PRO A 92 -0.65 -7.16 -12.40
CA PRO A 92 -1.70 -7.83 -13.14
C PRO A 92 -2.28 -6.91 -14.22
N ILE A 93 -2.48 -7.45 -15.42
CA ILE A 93 -3.04 -6.72 -16.56
C ILE A 93 -4.55 -6.93 -16.69
N LEU A 94 -5.04 -8.14 -16.37
CA LEU A 94 -6.40 -8.56 -16.67
C LEU A 94 -7.34 -8.53 -15.45
N TYR A 95 -6.81 -8.53 -14.24
CA TYR A 95 -7.61 -8.60 -13.01
C TYR A 95 -7.17 -7.58 -11.99
N LYS A 96 -8.10 -7.19 -11.10
CA LYS A 96 -7.82 -6.27 -10.00
C LYS A 96 -7.17 -7.04 -8.85
N THR A 97 -6.20 -6.41 -8.20
CA THR A 97 -5.68 -6.86 -6.92
C THR A 97 -6.68 -6.56 -5.80
N ASP A 98 -6.46 -7.15 -4.65
CA ASP A 98 -7.15 -6.93 -3.37
C ASP A 98 -6.71 -5.61 -2.68
N GLN A 99 -6.53 -4.55 -3.47
CA GLN A 99 -6.13 -3.24 -2.97
C GLN A 99 -7.26 -2.56 -2.19
N PRO A 100 -6.93 -1.72 -1.20
CA PRO A 100 -7.89 -0.82 -0.60
C PRO A 100 -8.43 0.17 -1.64
N THR A 101 -9.67 0.62 -1.44
CA THR A 101 -10.23 1.75 -2.16
C THR A 101 -9.64 3.03 -1.57
N ILE A 102 -8.75 3.68 -2.32
CA ILE A 102 -8.05 4.91 -1.88
C ILE A 102 -8.66 6.13 -2.55
N ILE A 103 -9.09 7.08 -1.73
CA ILE A 103 -9.60 8.39 -2.14
C ILE A 103 -8.59 9.42 -1.63
N MET A 104 -7.58 9.73 -2.45
CA MET A 104 -6.49 10.64 -2.10
C MET A 104 -6.73 12.07 -2.57
N GLY A 105 -6.32 13.04 -1.76
CA GLY A 105 -6.43 14.46 -2.10
C GLY A 105 -7.88 14.92 -2.14
N CYS A 106 -8.75 14.35 -1.31
CA CYS A 106 -10.17 14.68 -1.31
C CYS A 106 -10.53 15.87 -0.41
N SER A 107 -11.69 16.45 -0.65
CA SER A 107 -12.28 17.45 0.24
C SER A 107 -12.75 16.83 1.55
N LEU A 108 -12.74 17.62 2.64
CA LEU A 108 -13.32 17.21 3.93
C LEU A 108 -14.77 16.73 3.83
N TYR A 109 -15.56 17.32 2.94
CA TYR A 109 -16.97 16.93 2.71
C TYR A 109 -17.14 15.53 2.10
N LYS A 110 -16.08 14.94 1.54
CA LYS A 110 -16.10 13.58 0.97
C LYS A 110 -15.89 12.52 2.07
N LEU A 111 -15.46 12.93 3.26
CA LEU A 111 -15.38 12.04 4.42
C LEU A 111 -16.80 11.61 4.84
N PRO A 112 -17.00 10.35 5.26
CA PRO A 112 -18.21 9.92 5.94
C PRO A 112 -18.52 10.77 7.18
N ILE A 113 -19.78 10.76 7.62
CA ILE A 113 -20.26 11.59 8.74
C ILE A 113 -19.45 11.31 10.02
N GLU A 114 -19.11 10.04 10.24
CA GLU A 114 -18.28 9.57 11.35
C GLU A 114 -16.87 10.18 11.30
N GLY A 115 -16.25 10.17 10.11
CA GLY A 115 -14.95 10.79 9.87
C GLY A 115 -14.96 12.31 10.08
N GLN A 116 -16.04 12.99 9.66
CA GLN A 116 -16.21 14.42 9.89
C GLN A 116 -16.33 14.77 11.37
N LYS A 117 -17.04 13.95 12.17
CA LYS A 117 -17.14 14.14 13.63
C LYS A 117 -15.80 13.99 14.33
N LEU A 118 -14.93 13.09 13.85
CA LEU A 118 -13.61 12.83 14.41
C LEU A 118 -12.55 13.84 13.97
N LEU A 119 -12.88 14.74 13.03
CA LEU A 119 -11.92 15.63 12.38
C LEU A 119 -11.02 16.43 13.33
N PRO A 120 -11.50 17.02 14.45
CA PRO A 120 -10.62 17.73 15.39
C PRO A 120 -9.51 16.83 15.95
N ASN A 121 -9.84 15.57 16.25
CA ASN A 121 -8.87 14.59 16.73
C ASN A 121 -7.91 14.16 15.63
N LEU A 122 -8.41 13.95 14.40
CA LEU A 122 -7.58 13.57 13.26
C LEU A 122 -6.60 14.67 12.87
N ILE A 123 -7.04 15.94 12.87
CA ILE A 123 -6.17 17.09 12.61
C ILE A 123 -5.04 17.12 13.64
N ARG A 124 -5.36 16.97 14.93
CA ARG A 124 -4.36 16.98 16.01
C ARG A 124 -3.35 15.83 15.89
N LEU A 125 -3.81 14.62 15.59
CA LEU A 125 -2.96 13.44 15.39
C LEU A 125 -2.04 13.61 14.19
N CYS A 126 -2.60 14.13 13.10
CA CYS A 126 -1.91 14.23 11.83
C CYS A 126 -1.21 15.56 11.63
N GLU A 127 -1.22 16.49 12.59
CA GLU A 127 -0.69 17.86 12.43
C GLU A 127 0.77 17.89 11.94
N LYS A 128 1.56 16.93 12.45
CA LYS A 128 2.99 16.74 12.10
C LYS A 128 3.20 16.16 10.70
N ASN A 129 2.16 15.60 10.09
CA ASN A 129 2.18 15.03 8.75
C ASN A 129 1.35 15.93 7.81
N ASN A 130 1.82 16.19 6.60
CA ASN A 130 1.08 17.04 5.66
C ASN A 130 -0.10 16.31 4.98
N TYR A 131 -0.76 15.39 5.69
CA TYR A 131 -1.99 14.72 5.28
C TYR A 131 -2.81 14.28 6.50
N ILE A 132 -4.13 14.17 6.34
CA ILE A 132 -5.06 13.54 7.28
C ILE A 132 -5.51 12.22 6.65
N LEU A 133 -5.58 11.15 7.45
CA LEU A 133 -6.02 9.83 7.01
C LEU A 133 -7.23 9.37 7.82
N TYR A 134 -8.24 8.85 7.13
CA TYR A 134 -9.42 8.25 7.74
C TYR A 134 -9.74 6.90 7.07
N CYS A 135 -9.99 5.88 7.88
CA CYS A 135 -10.39 4.53 7.46
C CYS A 135 -11.84 4.31 7.90
N SER A 136 -12.77 4.16 6.95
CA SER A 136 -14.18 4.02 7.29
C SER A 136 -14.50 2.67 7.93
N ASN A 137 -13.83 1.60 7.49
CA ASN A 137 -14.14 0.23 7.87
C ASN A 137 -13.04 -0.37 8.75
N TRP A 138 -12.47 0.45 9.65
CA TRP A 138 -11.35 0.04 10.50
C TRP A 138 -11.73 -1.08 11.49
N GLU A 139 -13.01 -1.22 11.83
CA GLU A 139 -13.50 -2.29 12.71
C GLU A 139 -13.33 -3.69 12.08
N CYS A 140 -13.29 -3.78 10.74
CA CYS A 140 -13.00 -5.02 10.03
C CYS A 140 -11.60 -5.58 10.39
N ILE A 141 -10.69 -4.71 10.86
CA ILE A 141 -9.34 -5.07 11.31
C ILE A 141 -9.41 -5.86 12.62
N GLN A 142 -10.23 -5.41 13.58
CA GLN A 142 -10.42 -6.12 14.85
C GLN A 142 -11.15 -7.46 14.66
N GLN A 143 -12.08 -7.50 13.72
CA GLN A 143 -12.92 -8.67 13.49
C GLN A 143 -12.27 -9.74 12.58
N GLY A 144 -11.11 -9.44 11.98
CA GLY A 144 -10.44 -10.32 11.01
C GLY A 144 -11.26 -10.61 9.75
N ASN A 145 -12.31 -9.80 9.50
CA ASN A 145 -13.26 -10.02 8.42
C ASN A 145 -12.82 -9.26 7.17
N SER A 146 -12.14 -9.97 6.27
CA SER A 146 -11.60 -9.45 5.00
C SER A 146 -12.55 -9.63 3.80
N ILE A 147 -13.86 -9.49 4.01
CA ILE A 147 -14.82 -9.69 2.90
C ILE A 147 -14.86 -8.46 1.98
N ASN A 148 -14.71 -7.27 2.55
CA ASN A 148 -14.73 -6.01 1.79
C ASN A 148 -13.35 -5.33 1.82
N PRO A 149 -12.90 -4.77 0.68
CA PRO A 149 -11.68 -3.98 0.65
C PRO A 149 -11.85 -2.74 1.55
N LEU A 150 -10.80 -2.39 2.29
CA LEU A 150 -10.78 -1.18 3.10
C LEU A 150 -11.03 0.05 2.24
N THR A 151 -11.72 1.05 2.80
CA THR A 151 -11.89 2.35 2.16
C THR A 151 -11.16 3.42 2.97
N MET A 152 -10.19 4.05 2.31
CA MET A 152 -9.25 5.00 2.90
C MET A 152 -9.43 6.37 2.27
N TYR A 153 -9.64 7.38 3.10
CA TYR A 153 -9.75 8.77 2.70
C TYR A 153 -8.48 9.50 3.15
N ILE A 154 -7.80 10.16 2.21
CA ILE A 154 -6.62 10.97 2.48
C ILE A 154 -6.93 12.40 2.07
N VAL A 155 -6.89 13.32 3.03
CA VAL A 155 -6.98 14.76 2.80
C VAL A 155 -5.56 15.30 2.86
N LEU A 156 -5.11 15.96 1.80
CA LEU A 156 -3.77 16.53 1.72
C LEU A 156 -3.81 18.01 2.12
N PHE A 157 -2.83 18.48 2.88
CA PHE A 157 -2.70 19.92 3.14
C PHE A 157 -2.12 20.65 1.93
N SER A 158 -2.33 21.97 1.84
CA SER A 158 -1.83 22.82 0.75
C SER A 158 -0.32 22.75 0.55
N GLU A 159 0.44 22.50 1.62
CA GLU A 159 1.90 22.40 1.61
C GLU A 159 2.42 20.97 1.31
N SER A 160 1.51 20.02 1.07
CA SER A 160 1.87 18.62 0.83
C SER A 160 2.75 18.45 -0.41
N LYS A 161 3.92 17.84 -0.22
CA LYS A 161 4.91 17.49 -1.26
C LYS A 161 4.68 16.06 -1.77
N PRO A 162 5.30 15.65 -2.89
CA PRO A 162 5.19 14.27 -3.38
C PRO A 162 5.55 13.22 -2.32
N LEU A 163 6.59 13.47 -1.50
CA LEU A 163 6.98 12.56 -0.42
C LEU A 163 5.92 12.44 0.68
N ASP A 164 5.12 13.48 0.93
CA ASP A 164 4.01 13.40 1.88
C ASP A 164 2.90 12.48 1.35
N GLN A 165 2.66 12.50 0.04
CA GLN A 165 1.73 11.57 -0.62
C GLN A 165 2.25 10.13 -0.56
N LEU A 166 3.55 9.93 -0.76
CA LEU A 166 4.19 8.63 -0.60
C LEU A 166 4.06 8.12 0.84
N LYS A 167 4.27 8.99 1.83
CA LYS A 167 4.09 8.65 3.25
C LYS A 167 2.64 8.31 3.59
N ALA A 168 1.68 9.04 3.02
CA ALA A 168 0.26 8.73 3.17
C ALA A 168 -0.09 7.36 2.55
N MET A 169 0.48 7.03 1.39
CA MET A 169 0.32 5.71 0.77
C MET A 169 0.95 4.61 1.61
N LEU A 170 2.16 4.82 2.13
CA LEU A 170 2.82 3.89 3.04
C LEU A 170 1.91 3.58 4.25
N HIS A 171 1.27 4.61 4.80
CA HIS A 171 0.33 4.46 5.91
C HIS A 171 -0.90 3.63 5.53
N VAL A 172 -1.52 3.90 4.39
CA VAL A 172 -2.65 3.09 3.88
C VAL A 172 -2.25 1.62 3.70
N GLU A 173 -1.07 1.39 3.13
CA GLU A 173 -0.60 0.05 2.83
C GLU A 173 -0.19 -0.70 4.09
N LEU A 174 0.32 -0.02 5.11
CA LEU A 174 0.55 -0.61 6.44
C LEU A 174 -0.77 -1.07 7.05
N ILE A 175 -1.80 -0.22 7.04
CA ILE A 175 -3.12 -0.58 7.54
C ILE A 175 -3.66 -1.79 6.76
N THR A 176 -3.54 -1.77 5.43
CA THR A 176 -3.94 -2.89 4.56
C THR A 176 -3.21 -4.17 4.90
N PHE A 177 -1.90 -4.09 5.12
CA PHE A 177 -1.08 -5.22 5.53
C PHE A 177 -1.60 -5.82 6.84
N ILE A 178 -1.87 -4.98 7.85
CA ILE A 178 -2.39 -5.41 9.15
C ILE A 178 -3.73 -6.16 9.02
N VAL A 179 -4.65 -5.70 8.16
CA VAL A 179 -5.94 -6.39 7.93
C VAL A 179 -5.76 -7.74 7.27
N LYS A 180 -4.88 -7.76 6.25
CA LYS A 180 -4.51 -8.97 5.52
C LYS A 180 -3.50 -9.83 6.26
N TYR A 181 -3.20 -9.48 7.51
CA TYR A 181 -2.42 -10.28 8.42
C TYR A 181 -3.36 -11.10 9.32
N PRO A 182 -4.16 -12.06 8.82
CA PRO A 182 -4.85 -12.98 9.71
C PRO A 182 -3.81 -13.91 10.33
N LEU A 183 -4.00 -14.19 11.63
CA LEU A 183 -3.70 -15.36 12.49
C LEU A 183 -3.10 -16.67 11.91
N LYS A 184 -2.87 -16.79 10.60
CA LYS A 184 -2.14 -17.84 9.93
C LYS A 184 -0.65 -17.62 10.16
N THR A 185 -0.15 -18.32 11.17
CA THR A 185 1.25 -18.67 11.46
C THR A 185 2.08 -17.72 12.34
N ILE A 186 2.28 -18.21 13.57
CA ILE A 186 3.41 -18.06 14.50
C ILE A 186 3.70 -16.62 14.94
N LEU A 187 3.10 -16.25 16.08
CA LEU A 187 3.41 -15.11 16.96
C LEU A 187 3.52 -13.75 16.25
N PRO A 188 2.43 -12.97 16.14
CA PRO A 188 2.51 -11.64 15.54
C PRO A 188 3.56 -10.77 16.24
N HIS A 189 4.26 -9.93 15.47
CA HIS A 189 5.18 -8.96 16.03
C HIS A 189 4.42 -8.11 17.06
N LYS A 190 4.94 -7.99 18.30
CA LYS A 190 4.24 -7.37 19.44
C LYS A 190 3.59 -6.02 19.10
N ILE A 191 4.28 -5.18 18.32
CA ILE A 191 3.75 -3.87 17.86
C ILE A 191 2.47 -4.02 17.01
N LEU A 192 2.39 -5.03 16.14
CA LEU A 192 1.19 -5.28 15.33
C LEU A 192 0.03 -5.79 16.18
N GLU A 193 0.30 -6.61 17.19
CA GLU A 193 -0.73 -7.06 18.15
C GLU A 193 -1.33 -5.87 18.91
N GLU A 194 -0.48 -4.96 19.40
CA GLU A 194 -0.92 -3.75 20.10
C GLU A 194 -1.82 -2.88 19.21
N ILE A 195 -1.54 -2.80 17.90
CA ILE A 195 -2.39 -2.08 16.95
C ILE A 195 -3.74 -2.80 16.76
N ILE A 196 -3.74 -4.13 16.62
CA ILE A 196 -4.97 -4.92 16.43
C ILE A 196 -5.86 -4.86 17.69
N GLN A 197 -5.26 -4.78 18.88
CA GLN A 197 -5.95 -4.70 20.17
C GLN A 197 -6.38 -3.29 20.58
N ALA A 198 -6.16 -2.28 19.72
CA ALA A 198 -6.58 -0.91 20.00
C ALA A 198 -8.07 -0.83 20.37
N ARG A 199 -8.40 -0.06 21.42
CA ARG A 199 -9.75 0.00 21.99
C ARG A 199 -10.69 0.91 21.21
N ASP A 200 -10.12 1.96 20.62
CA ASP A 200 -10.84 2.93 19.83
C ASP A 200 -10.05 3.34 18.58
N TYR A 201 -10.71 4.08 17.69
CA TYR A 201 -10.13 4.54 16.44
C TYR A 201 -8.93 5.47 16.64
N TYR A 202 -8.91 6.25 17.72
CA TYR A 202 -7.86 7.21 18.00
C TYR A 202 -6.56 6.48 18.38
N GLU A 203 -6.66 5.51 19.28
CA GLU A 203 -5.55 4.63 19.67
C GLU A 203 -5.03 3.86 18.44
N PHE A 204 -5.92 3.31 17.63
CA PHE A 204 -5.56 2.62 16.40
C PHE A 204 -4.77 3.52 15.43
N LEU A 205 -5.26 4.73 15.18
CA LEU A 205 -4.61 5.68 14.26
C LEU A 205 -3.29 6.21 14.83
N GLN A 206 -3.22 6.45 16.15
CA GLN A 206 -2.01 6.89 16.83
C GLN A 206 -0.92 5.80 16.80
N SER A 207 -1.28 4.54 16.97
CA SER A 207 -0.30 3.44 16.91
C SER A 207 0.20 3.20 15.49
N THR A 208 -0.68 3.24 14.49
CA THR A 208 -0.31 3.10 13.07
C THR A 208 0.55 4.26 12.58
N ILE A 209 0.24 5.52 12.93
CA ILE A 209 1.05 6.67 12.53
C ILE A 209 2.44 6.65 13.17
N ASN A 210 2.55 6.19 14.42
CA ASN A 210 3.84 6.02 15.10
C ASN A 210 4.71 4.96 14.40
N LEU A 211 4.11 3.83 14.04
CA LEU A 211 4.81 2.78 13.30
C LEU A 211 5.26 3.27 11.91
N VAL A 212 4.42 4.00 11.18
CA VAL A 212 4.80 4.63 9.91
C VAL A 212 5.99 5.57 10.07
N ASN A 213 6.00 6.38 11.13
CA ASN A 213 7.11 7.30 11.40
C ASN A 213 8.41 6.54 11.69
N GLN A 214 8.36 5.42 12.40
CA GLN A 214 9.52 4.56 12.66
C GLN A 214 10.03 3.89 11.38
N LEU A 215 9.12 3.40 10.53
CA LEU A 215 9.46 2.73 9.27
C LEU A 215 9.92 3.68 8.17
N TRP A 216 9.62 4.99 8.27
CA TRP A 216 9.85 5.95 7.19
C TRP A 216 11.32 6.02 6.75
N ASN A 217 12.26 6.18 7.68
CA ASN A 217 13.68 6.27 7.34
C ASN A 217 14.23 4.96 6.76
N PRO A 218 14.00 3.78 7.39
CA PRO A 218 14.36 2.49 6.81
C PRO A 218 13.77 2.27 5.42
N PHE A 219 12.49 2.59 5.23
CA PHE A 219 11.82 2.51 3.95
C PHE A 219 12.51 3.39 2.91
N MET A 220 12.72 4.68 3.20
CA MET A 220 13.38 5.61 2.29
C MET A 220 14.81 5.19 1.95
N ASN A 221 15.59 4.71 2.92
CA ASN A 221 16.94 4.21 2.69
C ASN A 221 16.91 2.98 1.76
N SER A 222 16.00 2.03 2.02
CA SER A 222 15.84 0.83 1.18
C SER A 222 15.38 1.17 -0.24
N LEU A 223 14.54 2.20 -0.39
CA LEU A 223 14.03 2.65 -1.68
C LEU A 223 15.10 3.41 -2.47
N GLN A 224 15.86 4.30 -1.82
CA GLN A 224 16.92 5.09 -2.47
C GLN A 224 18.14 4.27 -2.85
N SER A 225 18.45 3.19 -2.09
CA SER A 225 19.47 2.22 -2.49
C SER A 225 19.14 1.51 -3.80
N ASN A 226 17.87 1.50 -4.21
CA ASN A 226 17.40 0.95 -5.48
C ASN A 226 17.20 2.07 -6.51
N HIS A 227 18.27 2.44 -7.22
CA HIS A 227 18.34 3.60 -8.12
C HIS A 227 17.40 3.57 -9.35
N ASP A 228 16.60 2.53 -9.50
CA ASP A 228 15.72 2.37 -10.66
C ASP A 228 14.35 3.04 -10.48
N TRP A 229 13.91 3.34 -9.24
CA TRP A 229 12.63 3.97 -8.98
C TRP A 229 12.69 5.50 -9.15
N ASN A 230 11.69 6.07 -9.83
CA ASN A 230 11.50 7.52 -9.91
C ASN A 230 10.67 8.00 -8.71
N LEU A 231 11.28 8.86 -7.87
CA LEU A 231 10.66 9.41 -6.66
C LEU A 231 10.16 10.85 -6.82
N ASP A 232 10.38 11.47 -7.98
CA ASP A 232 9.98 12.85 -8.24
C ASP A 232 8.49 12.98 -8.57
N SER A 233 7.89 11.89 -9.02
CA SER A 233 6.47 11.86 -9.40
C SER A 233 5.82 10.51 -9.09
N PHE A 234 4.59 10.57 -8.60
CA PHE A 234 3.79 9.40 -8.29
C PHE A 234 2.45 9.45 -9.04
N GLN A 235 1.99 8.30 -9.52
CA GLN A 235 0.73 8.12 -10.23
C GLN A 235 -0.32 7.50 -9.30
N PHE A 236 -0.49 8.08 -8.11
CA PHE A 236 -1.46 7.64 -7.10
C PHE A 236 -2.89 8.14 -7.35
N ALA A 237 -3.15 8.78 -8.49
CA ALA A 237 -4.47 9.34 -8.84
C ALA A 237 -5.05 10.20 -7.69
N SER A 238 -4.26 11.16 -7.21
CA SER A 238 -4.72 12.15 -6.23
C SER A 238 -5.70 13.11 -6.89
N ASP A 239 -6.83 13.35 -6.23
CA ASP A 239 -7.70 14.48 -6.51
C ASP A 239 -6.93 15.80 -6.22
N VAL A 240 -7.42 16.91 -6.79
CA VAL A 240 -6.80 18.25 -6.71
C VAL A 240 -7.09 18.98 -5.39
N TRP A 241 -7.97 18.48 -4.53
CA TRP A 241 -8.33 19.18 -3.31
C TRP A 241 -7.18 19.23 -2.32
N ARG A 242 -6.98 20.41 -1.72
CA ARG A 242 -5.98 20.65 -0.69
C ARG A 242 -6.61 21.44 0.45
N LEU A 243 -6.37 21.02 1.68
CA LEU A 243 -6.82 21.70 2.88
C LEU A 243 -5.81 22.80 3.25
N LYS A 244 -6.27 24.05 3.35
CA LYS A 244 -5.47 25.13 3.93
C LYS A 244 -5.53 25.02 5.45
N ARG A 245 -4.39 25.16 6.11
CA ARG A 245 -4.37 25.40 7.56
C ARG A 245 -4.88 26.83 7.78
N ASN A 246 -5.80 27.00 8.71
CA ASN A 246 -6.15 28.35 9.15
C ASN A 246 -4.94 28.87 9.93
N GLU A 247 -4.31 29.93 9.44
CA GLU A 247 -3.28 30.69 10.14
C GLU A 247 -3.86 31.35 11.41
#